data_AF-A0A147HQI9-F1
#
_entry.id   AF-A0A147HQI9-F1
#
_cell.length_a   1.000
_cell.length_b   1.000
_cell.length_c   1.000
_cell.angle_alpha   90.00
_cell.angle_beta   90.00
_cell.angle_gamma   90.00
#
_symmetry.space_group_name_H-M   'P 1'
#
loop_
_entity.id
_entity.type
_entity.pdbx_description
1 polymer ?
#
loop_
_entity_poly.entity_id
_entity_poly.type
_entity_poly.pdbx_seq_one_letter_code
_entity_poly.pdbx_strand_id
1 'polypeptide(L)'
;FWNACRFAEMNECVKPDGFDPKNAKETLNRWIAHETSRVTREVTETIEDHRFNDAAAAIYRFVWNVFCDWYLELAKPVLMGEEGAAKAETRAMIAWTRDEILKLLHPFMPFITEELWAVTAKRDGLLVLASWPRKSGVTGEQLAAIATAGPVVDPIIPPVIAALDADEFSDPAAEAEIGWVVDLVTTMRSVKAEMNIPPSTLTPLVIVTNSDETRDRARRWNDTIKRLARLSEISFADAAPEGAMQLLVRGEVVALPLKGVIDLAAERARLEKELGKADADIKRVDAKLSNAKFVANAHEEPDHDGKAK
;
A
#
# COMPACT_ATOMS: atom_id res chain seq x y z
N PHE A 1 4.91 3.71 13.56
CA PHE A 1 3.60 3.41 14.18
C PHE A 1 3.25 4.31 15.37
N TRP A 2 4.13 4.56 16.35
CA TRP A 2 3.86 5.49 17.48
C TRP A 2 3.23 6.83 17.06
N ASN A 3 3.78 7.49 16.04
CA ASN A 3 3.24 8.76 15.53
C ASN A 3 1.81 8.63 14.98
N ALA A 4 1.45 7.48 14.39
CA ALA A 4 0.09 7.20 13.94
C ALA A 4 -0.87 7.05 15.13
N CYS A 5 -0.44 6.40 16.22
CA CYS A 5 -1.22 6.33 17.45
C CYS A 5 -1.41 7.71 18.07
N ARG A 6 -0.37 8.55 18.10
CA ARG A 6 -0.46 9.96 18.57
C ARG A 6 -1.40 10.79 17.70
N PHE A 7 -1.35 10.62 16.38
CA PHE A 7 -2.30 11.25 15.47
C PHE A 7 -3.75 10.83 15.78
N ALA A 8 -3.99 9.54 15.99
CA ALA A 8 -5.31 9.02 16.35
C ALA A 8 -5.80 9.60 17.70
N GLU A 9 -4.92 9.67 18.70
CA GLU A 9 -5.20 10.28 20.01
C GLU A 9 -5.58 11.77 19.86
N MET A 10 -4.78 12.55 19.13
CA MET A 10 -5.05 13.98 18.86
C MET A 10 -6.36 14.23 18.11
N ASN A 11 -6.85 13.24 17.37
CA ASN A 11 -8.11 13.31 16.64
C ASN A 11 -9.27 12.62 17.39
N GLU A 12 -9.09 12.27 18.66
CA GLU A 12 -10.11 11.65 19.52
C GLU A 12 -10.66 10.33 18.94
N CYS A 13 -9.79 9.55 18.31
CA CYS A 13 -10.16 8.27 17.71
C CYS A 13 -10.35 7.21 18.80
N VAL A 14 -11.61 6.93 19.12
CA VAL A 14 -12.04 5.90 20.07
C VAL A 14 -12.92 4.89 19.34
N LYS A 15 -12.73 3.60 19.64
CA LYS A 15 -13.58 2.52 19.11
C LYS A 15 -14.79 2.34 20.03
N PRO A 16 -16.02 2.63 19.57
CA PRO A 16 -17.22 2.37 20.36
C PRO A 16 -17.37 0.87 20.68
N ASP A 17 -18.04 0.56 21.78
CA ASP A 17 -18.41 -0.81 22.10
C ASP A 17 -19.35 -1.37 21.02
N GLY A 18 -19.10 -2.61 20.59
CA GLY A 18 -19.86 -3.24 19.52
C GLY A 18 -19.61 -2.66 18.11
N PHE A 19 -18.63 -1.77 17.93
CA PHE A 19 -18.26 -1.31 16.59
C PHE A 19 -17.85 -2.48 15.70
N ASP A 20 -18.52 -2.58 14.55
CA ASP A 20 -18.25 -3.59 13.53
C ASP A 20 -17.86 -2.89 12.21
N PRO A 21 -16.62 -3.09 11.72
CA PRO A 21 -16.17 -2.48 10.47
C PRO A 21 -17.03 -2.87 9.26
N LYS A 22 -17.74 -4.02 9.32
CA LYS A 22 -18.65 -4.48 8.25
C LYS A 22 -19.81 -3.53 8.02
N ASN A 23 -20.15 -2.69 8.99
CA ASN A 23 -21.25 -1.73 8.91
C ASN A 23 -20.86 -0.35 8.35
N ALA A 24 -19.58 -0.12 8.06
CA ALA A 24 -19.07 1.16 7.59
C ALA A 24 -19.73 1.64 6.29
N LYS A 25 -20.02 2.94 6.21
CA LYS A 25 -20.68 3.61 5.09
C LYS A 25 -19.73 4.43 4.24
N GLU A 26 -18.65 4.93 4.82
CA GLU A 26 -17.62 5.65 4.07
C GLU A 26 -16.78 4.66 3.27
N THR A 27 -16.61 4.93 1.97
CA THR A 27 -15.84 4.06 1.07
C THR A 27 -14.39 3.92 1.53
N LEU A 28 -13.80 4.99 2.07
CA LEU A 28 -12.44 4.96 2.63
C LEU A 28 -12.34 4.00 3.84
N ASN A 29 -13.36 3.97 4.70
CA ASN A 29 -13.39 3.11 5.88
C ASN A 29 -13.61 1.64 5.51
N ARG A 30 -14.48 1.36 4.53
CA ARG A 30 -14.63 0.00 3.99
C ARG A 30 -13.33 -0.48 3.33
N TRP A 31 -12.63 0.39 2.62
CA TRP A 31 -11.34 0.05 2.01
C TRP A 31 -10.29 -0.36 3.03
N ILE A 32 -10.07 0.42 4.10
CA ILE A 32 -9.06 0.03 5.10
C ILE A 32 -9.46 -1.26 5.84
N ALA A 33 -10.75 -1.50 6.05
CA ALA A 33 -11.22 -2.76 6.63
C ALA A 33 -10.90 -3.94 5.71
N HIS A 34 -11.03 -3.79 4.40
CA HIS A 34 -10.64 -4.79 3.40
C HIS A 34 -9.13 -5.05 3.45
N GLU A 35 -8.30 -3.99 3.44
CA GLU A 35 -6.84 -4.12 3.53
C GLU A 35 -6.39 -4.75 4.87
N THR A 36 -7.05 -4.40 5.97
CA THR A 36 -6.78 -4.97 7.30
C THR A 36 -7.09 -6.47 7.34
N SER A 37 -8.19 -6.88 6.70
CA SER A 37 -8.57 -8.29 6.54
C SER A 37 -7.49 -9.06 5.76
N ARG A 38 -7.06 -8.50 4.62
CA ARG A 38 -6.01 -9.10 3.77
C ARG A 38 -4.67 -9.28 4.49
N VAL A 39 -4.18 -8.23 5.17
CA VAL A 39 -2.91 -8.34 5.91
C VAL A 39 -3.04 -9.29 7.10
N THR A 40 -4.21 -9.34 7.75
CA THR A 40 -4.45 -10.27 8.86
C THR A 40 -4.29 -11.70 8.37
N ARG A 41 -4.88 -12.04 7.22
CA ARG A 41 -4.69 -13.36 6.60
C ARG A 41 -3.23 -13.62 6.26
N GLU A 42 -2.59 -12.72 5.51
CA GLU A 42 -1.18 -12.88 5.09
C GLU A 42 -0.25 -13.10 6.29
N VAL A 43 -0.38 -12.29 7.35
CA VAL A 43 0.43 -12.42 8.58
C VAL A 43 0.12 -13.72 9.31
N THR A 44 -1.17 -14.11 9.40
CA THR A 44 -1.57 -15.36 10.07
C THR A 44 -0.97 -16.57 9.38
N GLU A 45 -1.20 -16.72 8.07
CA GLU A 45 -0.69 -17.84 7.27
C GLU A 45 0.84 -17.91 7.35
N THR A 46 1.49 -16.75 7.28
CA THR A 46 2.95 -16.69 7.30
C THR A 46 3.53 -17.03 8.68
N ILE A 47 2.84 -16.70 9.78
CA ILE A 47 3.20 -17.15 11.14
C ILE A 47 2.98 -18.66 11.29
N GLU A 48 1.86 -19.19 10.79
CA GLU A 48 1.54 -20.63 10.80
C GLU A 48 2.58 -21.43 10.01
N ASP A 49 3.09 -20.86 8.92
CA ASP A 49 4.19 -21.40 8.12
C ASP A 49 5.59 -21.15 8.71
N HIS A 50 5.68 -20.58 9.91
CA HIS A 50 6.93 -20.26 10.63
C HIS A 50 7.86 -19.28 9.89
N ARG A 51 7.32 -18.52 8.94
CA ARG A 51 8.06 -17.55 8.10
C ARG A 51 8.05 -16.15 8.72
N PHE A 52 8.50 -16.02 9.96
CA PHE A 52 8.39 -14.76 10.74
C PHE A 52 8.92 -13.51 10.05
N ASN A 53 9.98 -13.62 9.23
CA ASN A 53 10.52 -12.50 8.46
C ASN A 53 9.50 -11.95 7.45
N ASP A 54 8.78 -12.84 6.76
CA ASP A 54 7.78 -12.47 5.78
C ASP A 54 6.53 -11.89 6.46
N ALA A 55 6.15 -12.42 7.63
CA ALA A 55 5.04 -11.90 8.42
C ALA A 55 5.35 -10.47 8.92
N ALA A 56 6.57 -10.26 9.41
CA ALA A 56 7.06 -8.95 9.82
C ALA A 56 7.10 -7.96 8.63
N ALA A 57 7.53 -8.41 7.45
CA ALA A 57 7.54 -7.58 6.23
C ALA A 57 6.11 -7.22 5.77
N ALA A 58 5.17 -8.17 5.83
CA ALA A 58 3.78 -7.96 5.46
C ALA A 58 3.10 -6.90 6.35
N ILE A 59 3.21 -7.05 7.68
CA ILE A 59 2.64 -6.07 8.60
C ILE A 59 3.36 -4.72 8.52
N TYR A 60 4.68 -4.69 8.30
CA TYR A 60 5.41 -3.44 8.06
C TYR A 60 4.87 -2.70 6.83
N ARG A 61 4.74 -3.40 5.69
CA ARG A 61 4.20 -2.84 4.45
C ARG A 61 2.78 -2.30 4.65
N PHE A 62 1.91 -3.03 5.34
CA PHE A 62 0.57 -2.53 5.63
C PHE A 62 0.59 -1.28 6.51
N VAL A 63 1.31 -1.32 7.64
CA VAL A 63 1.32 -0.21 8.59
C VAL A 63 1.89 1.05 7.95
N TRP A 64 3.01 0.95 7.24
CA TRP A 64 3.67 2.09 6.66
C TRP A 64 3.00 2.51 5.35
N ASN A 65 2.94 1.61 4.37
CA ASN A 65 2.60 1.96 3.00
C ASN A 65 1.09 1.96 2.73
N VAL A 66 0.24 1.50 3.65
CA VAL A 66 -1.23 1.50 3.47
C VAL A 66 -1.90 2.36 4.55
N PHE A 67 -1.70 2.01 5.82
CA PHE A 67 -2.35 2.71 6.93
C PHE A 67 -1.82 4.14 7.10
N CYS A 68 -0.50 4.31 7.23
CA CYS A 68 0.09 5.63 7.46
C CYS A 68 0.09 6.50 6.20
N ASP A 69 0.63 5.98 5.08
CA ASP A 69 0.83 6.77 3.85
C ASP A 69 -0.48 7.13 3.14
N TRP A 70 -1.50 6.27 3.20
CA TRP A 70 -2.76 6.48 2.48
C TRP A 70 -3.94 6.69 3.41
N TYR A 71 -4.29 5.71 4.24
CA TYR A 71 -5.55 5.77 4.97
C TYR A 71 -5.63 7.00 5.88
N LEU A 72 -4.60 7.27 6.69
CA LEU A 72 -4.58 8.45 7.54
C LEU A 72 -4.53 9.76 6.74
N GLU A 73 -3.78 9.82 5.63
CA GLU A 73 -3.70 11.01 4.76
C GLU A 73 -5.03 11.32 4.02
N LEU A 74 -5.77 10.27 3.66
CA LEU A 74 -7.09 10.35 3.04
C LEU A 74 -8.19 10.63 4.07
N ALA A 75 -8.00 10.24 5.33
CA ALA A 75 -8.95 10.50 6.41
C ALA A 75 -8.86 11.94 6.94
N LYS A 76 -7.71 12.62 6.80
CA LYS A 76 -7.50 14.00 7.30
C LYS A 76 -8.60 15.00 6.93
N PRO A 77 -9.07 15.12 5.68
CA PRO A 77 -10.15 16.04 5.33
C PRO A 77 -11.44 15.77 6.11
N VAL A 78 -11.80 14.49 6.31
CA VAL A 78 -12.98 14.09 7.09
C VAL A 78 -12.79 14.43 8.57
N LEU A 79 -11.60 14.21 9.13
CA LEU A 79 -11.29 14.51 10.53
C LEU A 79 -11.21 16.03 10.81
N MET A 80 -10.77 16.83 9.84
CA MET A 80 -10.70 18.28 9.94
C MET A 80 -12.02 18.98 9.58
N GLY A 81 -12.98 18.23 9.01
CA GLY A 81 -14.30 18.72 8.66
C GLY A 81 -15.25 18.85 9.86
N GLU A 82 -16.49 19.18 9.54
CA GLU A 82 -17.58 19.33 10.50
C GLU A 82 -17.87 18.01 11.23
N GLU A 83 -18.43 18.12 12.45
CA GLU A 83 -18.92 16.96 13.18
C GLU A 83 -20.07 16.28 12.43
N GLY A 84 -20.08 14.94 12.44
CA GLY A 84 -21.10 14.19 11.73
C GLY A 84 -20.80 12.69 11.71
N ALA A 85 -21.73 11.93 11.12
CA ALA A 85 -21.65 10.47 11.05
C ALA A 85 -20.36 9.99 10.37
N ALA A 86 -19.94 10.62 9.27
CA ALA A 86 -18.71 10.28 8.55
C ALA A 86 -17.45 10.42 9.43
N LYS A 87 -17.37 11.52 10.19
CA LYS A 87 -16.24 11.78 11.10
C LYS A 87 -16.24 10.83 12.29
N ALA A 88 -17.40 10.57 12.89
CA ALA A 88 -17.55 9.60 13.97
C ALA A 88 -17.17 8.18 13.52
N GLU A 89 -17.64 7.76 12.34
CA GLU A 89 -17.29 6.46 11.75
C GLU A 89 -15.79 6.37 11.45
N THR A 90 -15.19 7.42 10.88
CA THR A 90 -13.76 7.44 10.56
C THR A 90 -12.89 7.38 11.82
N ARG A 91 -13.27 8.09 12.89
CA ARG A 91 -12.61 7.99 14.20
C ARG A 91 -12.66 6.56 14.76
N ALA A 92 -13.84 5.93 14.69
CA ALA A 92 -14.03 4.55 15.12
C ALA A 92 -13.23 3.55 14.29
N MET A 93 -13.20 3.74 12.96
CA MET A 93 -12.46 2.88 12.03
C MET A 93 -10.93 3.01 12.20
N ILE A 94 -10.41 4.22 12.41
CA ILE A 94 -8.99 4.44 12.75
C ILE A 94 -8.65 3.72 14.06
N ALA A 95 -9.49 3.85 15.08
CA ALA A 95 -9.28 3.19 16.37
C ALA A 95 -9.33 1.67 16.25
N TRP A 96 -10.29 1.13 15.49
CA TRP A 96 -10.38 -0.31 15.20
C TRP A 96 -9.15 -0.80 14.44
N THR A 97 -8.78 -0.17 13.33
CA THR A 97 -7.62 -0.57 12.52
C THR A 97 -6.33 -0.54 13.33
N ARG A 98 -6.14 0.50 14.16
CA ARG A 98 -5.00 0.62 15.09
C ARG A 98 -4.94 -0.56 16.05
N ASP A 99 -6.08 -0.97 16.61
CA ASP A 99 -6.15 -2.09 17.56
C ASP A 99 -5.81 -3.42 16.87
N GLU A 100 -6.26 -3.63 15.62
CA GLU A 100 -5.87 -4.82 14.84
C GLU A 100 -4.37 -4.82 14.52
N ILE A 101 -3.82 -3.66 14.12
CA ILE A 101 -2.36 -3.51 13.91
C ILE A 101 -1.58 -3.85 15.18
N LEU A 102 -2.03 -3.38 16.35
CA LEU A 102 -1.37 -3.68 17.63
C LEU A 102 -1.28 -5.18 17.88
N LYS A 103 -2.38 -5.91 17.66
CA LYS A 103 -2.41 -7.38 17.78
C LYS A 103 -1.46 -8.05 16.80
N LEU A 104 -1.48 -7.65 15.52
CA LEU A 104 -0.62 -8.23 14.48
C LEU A 104 0.88 -7.94 14.70
N LEU A 105 1.21 -6.77 15.26
CA LEU A 105 2.60 -6.39 15.55
C LEU A 105 3.14 -6.99 16.84
N HIS A 106 2.27 -7.40 17.77
CA HIS A 106 2.67 -7.82 19.12
C HIS A 106 3.72 -8.94 19.15
N PRO A 107 3.66 -9.99 18.29
CA PRO A 107 4.69 -11.03 18.25
C PRO A 107 6.09 -10.52 17.93
N PHE A 108 6.20 -9.37 17.25
CA PHE A 108 7.48 -8.79 16.79
C PHE A 108 7.95 -7.63 17.67
N MET A 109 7.02 -6.88 18.27
CA MET A 109 7.31 -5.67 19.03
C MET A 109 6.50 -5.61 20.34
N PRO A 110 6.67 -6.56 21.26
CA PRO A 110 5.75 -6.76 22.38
C PRO A 110 5.68 -5.58 23.33
N PHE A 111 6.81 -4.97 23.71
CA PHE A 111 6.84 -3.90 24.71
C PHE A 111 6.12 -2.62 24.24
N ILE A 112 6.43 -2.16 23.03
CA ILE A 112 5.84 -0.92 22.50
C ILE A 112 4.36 -1.10 22.14
N THR A 113 3.96 -2.29 21.68
CA THR A 113 2.56 -2.57 21.38
C THR A 113 1.74 -2.72 22.65
N GLU A 114 2.29 -3.31 23.72
CA GLU A 114 1.66 -3.38 25.04
C GLU A 114 1.46 -1.97 25.64
N GLU A 115 2.48 -1.12 25.58
CA GLU A 115 2.38 0.28 26.03
C GLU A 115 1.31 1.05 25.23
N LEU A 116 1.35 0.96 23.90
CA LEU A 116 0.37 1.60 23.03
C LEU A 116 -1.05 1.06 23.27
N TRP A 117 -1.20 -0.23 23.55
CA TRP A 117 -2.47 -0.83 23.93
C TRP A 117 -2.99 -0.27 25.26
N ALA A 118 -2.14 -0.09 26.26
CA ALA A 118 -2.55 0.49 27.53
C ALA A 118 -2.99 1.96 27.42
N VAL A 119 -2.28 2.77 26.63
CA VAL A 119 -2.51 4.23 26.58
C VAL A 119 -3.58 4.67 25.58
N THR A 120 -3.89 3.86 24.56
CA THR A 120 -4.80 4.28 23.47
C THR A 120 -6.28 4.04 23.73
N ALA A 121 -6.64 3.19 24.69
CA ALA A 121 -8.01 3.02 25.19
C ALA A 121 -8.02 2.25 26.51
N LYS A 122 -9.09 2.40 27.29
CA LYS A 122 -9.31 1.60 28.49
C LYS A 122 -9.77 0.19 28.10
N ARG A 123 -9.04 -0.83 28.56
CA ARG A 123 -9.31 -2.26 28.27
C ARG A 123 -9.04 -3.08 29.54
N ASP A 124 -9.72 -4.21 29.69
CA ASP A 124 -9.65 -5.02 30.92
C ASP A 124 -8.49 -6.04 30.94
N GLY A 125 -7.67 -6.11 29.88
CA GLY A 125 -6.59 -7.09 29.76
C GLY A 125 -5.40 -6.64 28.92
N LEU A 126 -4.28 -7.34 29.12
CA LEU A 126 -3.05 -7.17 28.36
C LEU A 126 -3.25 -7.59 26.90
N LEU A 127 -2.54 -6.93 25.99
CA LEU A 127 -2.51 -7.24 24.56
C LEU A 127 -2.06 -8.67 24.30
N VAL A 128 -1.08 -9.18 25.06
CA VAL A 128 -0.61 -10.57 24.94
C VAL A 128 -1.73 -11.61 25.15
N LEU A 129 -2.81 -11.25 25.83
CA LEU A 129 -3.98 -12.13 26.07
C LEU A 129 -5.17 -11.80 25.16
N ALA A 130 -5.05 -10.78 24.30
CA ALA A 130 -6.11 -10.40 23.38
C ALA A 130 -6.31 -11.48 22.31
N SER A 131 -7.56 -11.67 21.88
CA SER A 131 -7.87 -12.56 20.76
C SER A 131 -7.18 -12.10 19.49
N TRP A 132 -6.58 -13.05 18.78
CA TRP A 132 -6.00 -12.83 17.45
C TRP A 132 -7.08 -12.31 16.48
N PRO A 133 -6.74 -11.35 15.59
CA PRO A 133 -7.72 -10.65 14.76
C PRO A 133 -8.39 -11.53 13.67
N ARG A 134 -7.85 -12.71 13.36
CA ARG A 134 -8.56 -13.73 12.56
C ARG A 134 -9.45 -14.57 13.48
N LYS A 135 -10.78 -14.46 13.31
CA LYS A 135 -11.73 -15.38 13.94
C LYS A 135 -11.80 -16.64 13.11
N SER A 136 -11.61 -17.81 13.72
CA SER A 136 -11.97 -19.08 13.09
C SER A 136 -13.46 -19.03 12.74
N GLY A 137 -13.80 -19.17 11.46
CA GLY A 137 -15.19 -19.34 11.00
C GLY A 137 -15.82 -20.67 11.45
N VAL A 138 -15.05 -21.47 12.20
CA VAL A 138 -15.39 -22.81 12.66
C VAL A 138 -15.41 -22.81 14.20
N THR A 139 -16.56 -23.15 14.79
CA THR A 139 -16.63 -23.44 16.23
C THR A 139 -15.84 -24.71 16.55
N GLY A 140 -15.41 -24.89 17.80
CA GLY A 140 -14.73 -26.12 18.23
C GLY A 140 -15.55 -27.40 17.93
N GLU A 141 -16.88 -27.30 17.96
CA GLU A 141 -17.79 -28.38 17.57
C GLU A 141 -17.80 -28.65 16.06
N GLN A 142 -17.75 -27.61 15.22
CA GLN A 142 -17.69 -27.78 13.76
C GLN A 142 -16.33 -28.34 13.31
N LEU A 143 -15.23 -27.98 13.99
CA LEU A 143 -13.90 -28.57 13.77
C LEU A 143 -13.91 -30.07 14.13
N ALA A 144 -14.55 -30.42 15.25
CA ALA A 144 -14.73 -31.82 15.66
C ALA A 144 -15.64 -32.59 14.69
N ALA A 145 -16.68 -31.95 14.13
CA ALA A 145 -17.56 -32.55 13.13
C ALA A 145 -16.85 -32.78 11.78
N ILE A 146 -16.01 -31.84 11.33
CA ILE A 146 -15.21 -32.00 10.10
C ILE A 146 -14.13 -33.08 10.27
N ALA A 147 -13.53 -33.18 11.45
CA ALA A 147 -12.55 -34.23 11.76
C ALA A 147 -13.15 -35.64 11.84
N THR A 148 -14.47 -35.75 12.03
CA THR A 148 -15.20 -37.03 12.15
C THR A 148 -16.02 -37.40 10.92
N ALA A 149 -16.27 -36.44 10.03
CA ALA A 149 -16.85 -36.69 8.71
C ALA A 149 -15.76 -37.27 7.79
N GLY A 150 -15.84 -38.59 7.50
CA GLY A 150 -15.01 -39.24 6.49
C GLY A 150 -15.15 -38.60 5.08
N PRO A 151 -14.41 -39.09 4.07
CA PRO A 151 -14.23 -38.37 2.81
C PRO A 151 -15.55 -38.30 2.03
N VAL A 152 -16.24 -37.17 2.13
CA VAL A 152 -17.48 -36.92 1.42
C VAL A 152 -17.31 -35.62 0.62
N VAL A 153 -17.17 -35.86 -0.70
CA VAL A 153 -17.25 -34.98 -1.88
C VAL A 153 -16.14 -33.93 -2.13
N ASP A 154 -15.51 -34.12 -3.30
CA ASP A 154 -14.51 -33.35 -4.04
C ASP A 154 -13.03 -33.39 -3.58
N PRO A 155 -12.07 -33.93 -4.39
CA PRO A 155 -10.72 -34.26 -3.91
C PRO A 155 -9.71 -33.11 -3.79
N ILE A 156 -10.09 -31.86 -4.05
CA ILE A 156 -9.10 -30.79 -4.30
C ILE A 156 -9.01 -29.76 -3.17
N ILE A 157 -9.99 -29.65 -2.27
CA ILE A 157 -9.91 -28.71 -1.14
C ILE A 157 -10.49 -29.36 0.12
N PRO A 158 -9.67 -29.64 1.16
CA PRO A 158 -10.17 -30.09 2.45
C PRO A 158 -11.21 -29.09 3.01
N PRO A 159 -12.36 -29.56 3.53
CA PRO A 159 -13.42 -28.71 4.10
C PRO A 159 -12.95 -27.75 5.20
N VAL A 160 -11.85 -28.10 5.87
CA VAL A 160 -11.16 -27.26 6.86
C VAL A 160 -10.68 -25.93 6.26
N ILE A 161 -10.16 -25.93 5.03
CA ILE A 161 -9.65 -24.71 4.39
C ILE A 161 -10.80 -23.75 4.05
N ALA A 162 -11.89 -24.26 3.48
CA ALA A 162 -13.07 -23.45 3.16
C ALA A 162 -13.77 -22.87 4.40
N ALA A 163 -13.67 -23.54 5.55
CA ALA A 163 -14.32 -23.11 6.80
C ALA A 163 -13.49 -22.09 7.60
N LEU A 164 -12.17 -22.02 7.37
CA LEU A 164 -11.27 -21.00 7.94
C LEU A 164 -11.41 -19.61 7.29
N ASP A 165 -12.04 -19.54 6.11
CA ASP A 165 -12.17 -18.31 5.31
C ASP A 165 -13.57 -17.64 5.40
N ALA A 166 -14.52 -18.27 6.10
CA ALA A 166 -15.95 -17.89 6.02
C ALA A 166 -16.34 -16.59 6.72
N ASP A 167 -15.48 -15.99 7.54
CA ASP A 167 -15.76 -14.73 8.27
C ASP A 167 -14.86 -13.57 7.82
N GLU A 168 -14.12 -13.75 6.72
CA GLU A 168 -13.15 -12.79 6.19
C GLU A 168 -13.88 -11.63 5.51
N PHE A 169 -13.77 -10.42 6.07
CA PHE A 169 -14.35 -9.23 5.45
C PHE A 169 -13.65 -8.92 4.13
N SER A 170 -14.44 -8.69 3.07
CA SER A 170 -13.94 -8.29 1.76
C SER A 170 -14.86 -7.26 1.11
N ASP A 171 -14.28 -6.18 0.58
CA ASP A 171 -15.00 -5.17 -0.20
C ASP A 171 -14.19 -4.82 -1.47
N PRO A 172 -14.31 -5.62 -2.54
CA PRO A 172 -13.64 -5.37 -3.81
C PRO A 172 -14.04 -4.05 -4.47
N ALA A 173 -15.24 -3.52 -4.17
CA ALA A 173 -15.69 -2.26 -4.74
C ALA A 173 -14.97 -1.07 -4.08
N ALA A 174 -14.78 -1.10 -2.76
CA ALA A 174 -13.98 -0.11 -2.05
C ALA A 174 -12.50 -0.19 -2.44
N GLU A 175 -11.95 -1.40 -2.64
CA GLU A 175 -10.60 -1.59 -3.20
C GLU A 175 -10.48 -1.00 -4.60
N ALA A 176 -11.40 -1.30 -5.52
CA ALA A 176 -11.33 -0.78 -6.87
C ALA A 176 -11.42 0.75 -6.91
N GLU A 177 -12.19 1.34 -6.00
CA GLU A 177 -12.38 2.78 -5.89
C GLU A 177 -11.15 3.49 -5.30
N ILE A 178 -10.71 3.11 -4.10
CA ILE A 178 -9.58 3.77 -3.43
C ILE A 178 -8.24 3.33 -4.04
N GLY A 179 -8.11 2.06 -4.41
CA GLY A 179 -6.94 1.51 -5.09
C GLY A 179 -6.66 2.23 -6.41
N TRP A 180 -7.70 2.63 -7.16
CA TRP A 180 -7.51 3.48 -8.34
C TRP A 180 -6.90 4.85 -8.00
N VAL A 181 -7.36 5.49 -6.91
CA VAL A 181 -6.79 6.78 -6.44
C VAL A 181 -5.32 6.61 -6.03
N VAL A 182 -5.02 5.56 -5.28
CA VAL A 182 -3.66 5.21 -4.82
C VAL A 182 -2.74 5.00 -6.03
N ASP A 183 -3.15 4.16 -6.98
CA ASP A 183 -2.33 3.82 -8.15
C ASP A 183 -2.14 5.02 -9.07
N LEU A 184 -3.17 5.84 -9.28
CA LEU A 184 -3.06 7.06 -10.07
C LEU A 184 -2.05 8.03 -9.45
N VAL A 185 -2.20 8.34 -8.16
CA VAL A 185 -1.30 9.27 -7.47
C VAL A 185 0.12 8.72 -7.40
N THR A 186 0.28 7.42 -7.13
CA THR A 186 1.60 6.76 -7.11
C THR A 186 2.27 6.85 -8.47
N THR A 187 1.56 6.49 -9.54
CA THR A 187 2.07 6.58 -10.92
C THR A 187 2.47 8.01 -11.25
N MET A 188 1.65 9.00 -10.89
CA MET A 188 1.97 10.41 -11.11
C MET A 188 3.19 10.89 -10.34
N ARG A 189 3.39 10.43 -9.10
CA ARG A 189 4.59 10.76 -8.31
C ARG A 189 5.84 10.11 -8.89
N SER A 190 5.74 8.83 -9.25
CA SER A 190 6.84 8.08 -9.88
C SER A 190 7.25 8.73 -11.18
N VAL A 191 6.31 9.06 -12.06
CA VAL A 191 6.64 9.65 -13.35
C VAL A 191 7.24 11.05 -13.23
N LYS A 192 6.82 11.84 -12.23
CA LYS A 192 7.45 13.12 -11.93
C LYS A 192 8.90 12.95 -11.50
N ALA A 193 9.18 11.97 -10.64
CA ALA A 193 10.55 11.64 -10.26
C ALA A 193 11.35 11.14 -11.49
N GLU A 194 10.74 10.25 -12.28
CA GLU A 194 11.08 9.82 -13.65
C GLU A 194 11.70 10.94 -14.48
N MET A 195 10.85 11.95 -14.67
CA MET A 195 11.11 13.11 -15.51
C MET A 195 11.82 14.26 -14.77
N ASN A 196 12.32 14.02 -13.56
CA ASN A 196 13.00 15.01 -12.71
C ASN A 196 12.20 16.31 -12.50
N ILE A 197 10.88 16.21 -12.50
CA ILE A 197 9.95 17.29 -12.18
C ILE A 197 9.96 17.46 -10.66
N PRO A 198 10.24 18.68 -10.12
CA PRO A 198 10.25 18.89 -8.67
C PRO A 198 8.93 18.47 -8.03
N PRO A 199 8.94 17.80 -6.85
CA PRO A 199 7.72 17.29 -6.24
C PRO A 199 6.66 18.35 -5.94
N SER A 200 7.07 19.60 -5.72
CA SER A 200 6.17 20.72 -5.43
C SER A 200 5.48 21.30 -6.66
N THR A 201 6.00 21.04 -7.87
CA THR A 201 5.51 21.57 -9.15
C THR A 201 4.13 21.02 -9.47
N LEU A 202 3.20 21.95 -9.74
CA LEU A 202 1.86 21.61 -10.20
C LEU A 202 1.89 21.23 -11.68
N THR A 203 1.22 20.13 -12.02
CA THR A 203 1.14 19.64 -13.40
C THR A 203 -0.28 19.36 -13.83
N PRO A 204 -0.65 19.58 -15.09
CA PRO A 204 -1.95 19.16 -15.59
C PRO A 204 -1.99 17.63 -15.71
N LEU A 205 -3.19 17.06 -15.59
CA LEU A 205 -3.46 15.65 -15.88
C LEU A 205 -4.66 15.56 -16.82
N VAL A 206 -4.54 14.74 -17.86
CA VAL A 206 -5.63 14.41 -18.77
C VAL A 206 -5.96 12.93 -18.62
N ILE A 207 -7.18 12.60 -18.23
CA ILE A 207 -7.67 11.22 -18.19
C ILE A 207 -8.32 10.92 -19.54
N VAL A 208 -7.76 9.95 -20.26
CA VAL A 208 -8.26 9.53 -21.57
C VAL A 208 -9.29 8.44 -21.36
N THR A 209 -10.58 8.82 -21.35
CA THR A 209 -11.66 7.89 -21.03
C THR A 209 -13.00 8.31 -21.63
N ASN A 210 -13.73 7.31 -22.12
CA ASN A 210 -15.13 7.42 -22.53
C ASN A 210 -16.09 6.87 -21.46
N SER A 211 -15.57 6.43 -20.30
CA SER A 211 -16.37 5.88 -19.20
C SER A 211 -16.87 6.98 -18.27
N ASP A 212 -18.19 7.07 -18.09
CA ASP A 212 -18.80 7.96 -17.12
C ASP A 212 -18.43 7.59 -15.69
N GLU A 213 -18.26 6.30 -15.39
CA GLU A 213 -17.84 5.82 -14.07
C GLU A 213 -16.46 6.38 -13.68
N THR A 214 -15.50 6.35 -14.61
CA THR A 214 -14.16 6.93 -14.41
C THR A 214 -14.24 8.43 -14.20
N ARG A 215 -15.06 9.13 -15.00
CA ARG A 215 -15.25 10.58 -14.88
C ARG A 215 -15.82 10.93 -13.51
N ASP A 216 -16.80 10.18 -13.04
CA ASP A 216 -17.42 10.40 -11.74
C ASP A 216 -16.51 10.02 -10.57
N ARG A 217 -15.70 8.96 -10.70
CA ARG A 217 -14.64 8.64 -9.73
C ARG A 217 -13.62 9.77 -9.62
N ALA A 218 -13.10 10.24 -10.76
CA ALA A 218 -12.12 11.33 -10.81
C ALA A 218 -12.69 12.66 -10.26
N ARG A 219 -13.99 12.92 -10.47
CA ARG A 219 -14.68 14.09 -9.88
C ARG A 219 -14.82 13.95 -8.36
N ARG A 220 -15.26 12.79 -7.87
CA ARG A 220 -15.43 12.52 -6.42
C ARG A 220 -14.12 12.71 -5.65
N TRP A 221 -12.99 12.30 -6.24
CA TRP A 221 -11.66 12.39 -5.61
C TRP A 221 -10.80 13.55 -6.10
N ASN A 222 -11.38 14.53 -6.81
CA ASN A 222 -10.62 15.57 -7.52
C ASN A 222 -9.63 16.30 -6.61
N ASP A 223 -10.11 16.86 -5.50
CA ASP A 223 -9.28 17.65 -4.58
C ASP A 223 -8.19 16.80 -3.94
N THR A 224 -8.52 15.55 -3.59
CA THR A 224 -7.58 14.59 -3.01
C THR A 224 -6.46 14.26 -3.99
N ILE A 225 -6.79 13.90 -5.23
CA ILE A 225 -5.81 13.56 -6.27
C ILE A 225 -4.96 14.78 -6.58
N LYS A 226 -5.55 15.95 -6.76
CA LYS A 226 -4.81 17.21 -7.01
C LYS A 226 -3.82 17.52 -5.89
N ARG A 227 -4.24 17.38 -4.64
CA ARG A 227 -3.37 17.63 -3.47
C ARG A 227 -2.21 16.63 -3.41
N LEU A 228 -2.51 15.34 -3.53
CA LEU A 228 -1.53 14.28 -3.30
C LEU A 228 -0.57 14.10 -4.49
N ALA A 229 -1.04 14.22 -5.73
CA ALA A 229 -0.21 14.15 -6.94
C ALA A 229 0.32 15.52 -7.39
N ARG A 230 -0.04 16.60 -6.69
CA ARG A 230 0.37 17.98 -6.99
C ARG A 230 -0.03 18.36 -8.41
N LEU A 231 -1.34 18.37 -8.68
CA LEU A 231 -1.90 18.68 -10.00
C LEU A 231 -2.55 20.06 -10.01
N SER A 232 -2.36 20.80 -11.10
CA SER A 232 -3.06 22.07 -11.33
C SER A 232 -4.53 21.83 -11.71
N GLU A 233 -4.77 20.84 -12.57
CA GLU A 233 -6.09 20.49 -13.09
C GLU A 233 -6.16 19.00 -13.45
N ILE A 234 -7.39 18.48 -13.51
CA ILE A 234 -7.72 17.17 -14.05
C ILE A 234 -8.78 17.40 -15.13
N SER A 235 -8.45 17.09 -16.38
CA SER A 235 -9.37 17.19 -17.52
C SER A 235 -9.58 15.83 -18.17
N PHE A 236 -10.56 15.73 -19.07
CA PHE A 236 -10.95 14.50 -19.75
C PHE A 236 -10.89 14.69 -21.25
N ALA A 237 -10.41 13.68 -21.97
CA ALA A 237 -10.34 13.69 -23.43
C ALA A 237 -10.60 12.28 -23.99
N ASP A 238 -10.95 12.23 -25.28
CA ASP A 238 -11.16 10.95 -25.98
C ASP A 238 -9.84 10.39 -26.55
N ALA A 239 -8.80 11.24 -26.63
CA ALA A 239 -7.45 10.89 -27.04
C ALA A 239 -6.41 11.69 -26.25
N ALA A 240 -5.22 11.12 -26.06
CA ALA A 240 -4.11 11.79 -25.39
C ALA A 240 -3.63 13.02 -26.18
N PRO A 241 -3.36 14.17 -25.52
CA PRO A 241 -2.81 15.34 -26.20
C PRO A 241 -1.45 15.07 -26.85
N GLU A 242 -1.16 15.77 -27.95
CA GLU A 242 0.13 15.65 -28.64
C GLU A 242 1.28 16.09 -27.73
N GLY A 243 2.34 15.28 -27.68
CA GLY A 243 3.51 15.53 -26.83
C GLY A 243 3.27 15.31 -25.32
N ALA A 244 2.13 14.74 -24.92
CA ALA A 244 1.90 14.28 -23.56
C ALA A 244 2.48 12.87 -23.36
N MET A 245 3.03 12.64 -22.17
CA MET A 245 3.45 11.30 -21.76
C MET A 245 2.24 10.50 -21.30
N GLN A 246 2.05 9.31 -21.87
CA GLN A 246 0.93 8.43 -21.56
C GLN A 246 1.35 7.36 -20.56
N LEU A 247 0.45 7.06 -19.63
CA LEU A 247 0.63 6.11 -18.54
C LEU A 247 -0.63 5.25 -18.44
N LEU A 248 -0.47 3.99 -18.04
CA LEU A 248 -1.57 3.07 -17.83
C LEU A 248 -1.81 2.88 -16.33
N VAL A 249 -3.01 3.19 -15.86
CA VAL A 249 -3.43 3.03 -14.46
C VAL A 249 -4.68 2.17 -14.43
N ARG A 250 -4.58 0.94 -13.91
CA ARG A 250 -5.70 -0.03 -13.85
C ARG A 250 -6.49 -0.19 -15.17
N GLY A 251 -5.78 -0.16 -16.30
CA GLY A 251 -6.38 -0.28 -17.63
C GLY A 251 -6.86 1.04 -18.26
N GLU A 252 -6.80 2.16 -17.54
CA GLU A 252 -7.12 3.49 -18.04
C GLU A 252 -5.87 4.23 -18.48
N VAL A 253 -5.97 4.98 -19.58
CA VAL A 253 -4.87 5.80 -20.06
C VAL A 253 -4.97 7.18 -19.42
N VAL A 254 -3.90 7.60 -18.75
CA VAL A 254 -3.75 8.97 -18.26
C VAL A 254 -2.54 9.61 -18.93
N ALA A 255 -2.66 10.90 -19.24
CA ALA A 255 -1.66 11.64 -19.97
C ALA A 255 -1.19 12.86 -19.16
N LEU A 256 0.13 13.02 -19.07
CA LEU A 256 0.80 14.17 -18.47
C LEU A 256 1.33 15.08 -19.58
N PRO A 257 0.67 16.22 -19.87
CA PRO A 257 1.22 17.23 -20.75
C PRO A 257 2.54 17.78 -20.19
N LEU A 258 3.62 17.62 -20.95
CA LEU A 258 4.97 18.03 -20.54
C LEU A 258 5.29 19.49 -20.88
N LYS A 259 4.51 20.09 -21.79
CA LYS A 259 4.74 21.46 -22.27
C LYS A 259 4.61 22.46 -21.12
N GLY A 260 5.70 23.17 -20.82
CA GLY A 260 5.77 24.19 -19.77
C GLY A 260 6.02 23.66 -18.36
N VAL A 261 6.16 22.34 -18.18
CA VAL A 261 6.43 21.70 -16.88
C VAL A 261 7.91 21.34 -16.70
N ILE A 262 8.58 20.96 -17.79
CA ILE A 262 10.01 20.62 -17.79
C ILE A 262 10.83 21.84 -18.19
N ASP A 263 11.82 22.20 -17.36
CA ASP A 263 12.86 23.15 -17.74
C ASP A 263 13.87 22.46 -18.66
N LEU A 264 13.70 22.64 -19.96
CA LEU A 264 14.57 22.04 -20.98
C LEU A 264 16.04 22.48 -20.87
N ALA A 265 16.32 23.66 -20.30
CA ALA A 265 17.68 24.13 -20.10
C ALA A 265 18.33 23.41 -18.92
N ALA A 266 17.59 23.27 -17.80
CA ALA A 266 18.05 22.48 -16.66
C ALA A 266 18.23 21.00 -17.03
N GLU A 267 17.32 20.44 -17.83
CA GLU A 267 17.38 19.07 -18.31
C GLU A 267 18.60 18.83 -19.19
N ARG A 268 18.87 19.75 -20.14
CA ARG A 268 20.07 19.71 -20.97
C ARG A 268 21.35 19.76 -20.13
N ALA A 269 21.44 20.67 -19.17
CA ALA A 269 22.61 20.80 -18.30
C ALA A 269 22.82 19.55 -17.43
N ARG A 270 21.75 18.89 -16.98
CA ARG A 270 21.84 17.62 -16.26
C ARG A 270 22.37 16.53 -17.17
N LEU A 271 21.78 16.36 -18.35
CA LEU A 271 22.18 15.34 -19.33
C LEU A 271 23.64 15.52 -19.73
N GLU A 272 24.12 16.75 -19.95
CA GLU A 272 25.54 17.03 -20.21
C GLU A 272 26.45 16.59 -19.06
N LYS A 273 26.02 16.80 -17.81
CA LYS A 273 26.76 16.34 -16.62
C LYS A 273 26.79 14.82 -16.49
N GLU A 274 25.69 14.13 -16.80
CA GLU A 274 25.65 12.67 -16.79
C GLU A 274 26.50 12.07 -17.91
N LEU A 275 26.47 12.68 -19.10
CA LEU A 275 27.34 12.32 -20.22
C LEU A 275 28.81 12.43 -19.81
N GLY A 276 29.18 13.55 -19.16
CA GLY A 276 30.56 13.75 -18.68
C GLY A 276 31.00 12.71 -17.63
N LYS A 277 30.10 12.23 -16.76
CA LYS A 277 30.40 11.15 -15.81
C LYS A 277 30.56 9.82 -16.53
N ALA A 278 29.65 9.48 -17.44
CA ALA A 278 29.72 8.27 -18.23
C ALA A 278 31.02 8.22 -19.06
N ASP A 279 31.39 9.33 -19.69
CA ASP A 279 32.66 9.46 -20.42
C ASP A 279 33.89 9.26 -19.52
N ALA A 280 33.85 9.77 -18.28
CA ALA A 280 34.91 9.58 -17.31
C ALA A 280 35.01 8.12 -16.84
N ASP A 281 33.88 7.42 -16.70
CA ASP A 281 33.83 6.00 -16.35
C ASP A 281 34.32 5.14 -17.51
N ILE A 282 33.91 5.42 -18.75
CA ILE A 282 34.42 4.77 -19.97
C ILE A 282 35.94 4.90 -20.04
N LYS A 283 36.48 6.12 -19.90
CA LYS A 283 37.94 6.34 -19.89
C LYS A 283 38.65 5.55 -18.80
N ARG A 284 38.04 5.42 -17.62
CA ARG A 284 38.61 4.65 -16.51
C ARG A 284 38.62 3.16 -16.81
N VAL A 285 37.56 2.64 -17.41
CA VAL A 285 37.46 1.22 -17.82
C VAL A 285 38.45 0.94 -18.96
N ASP A 286 38.52 1.78 -19.98
CA ASP A 286 39.45 1.63 -21.10
C ASP A 286 40.91 1.69 -20.63
N ALA A 287 41.25 2.57 -19.69
CA ALA A 287 42.59 2.62 -19.10
C ALA A 287 42.95 1.34 -18.32
N LYS A 288 41.95 0.69 -17.71
CA LYS A 288 42.15 -0.62 -17.05
C LYS A 288 42.31 -1.74 -18.08
N LEU A 289 41.46 -1.78 -19.10
CA LEU A 289 41.49 -2.81 -20.15
C LEU A 289 42.71 -2.71 -21.07
N SER A 290 43.25 -1.51 -21.28
CA SER A 290 44.49 -1.31 -22.05
C SER A 290 45.77 -1.63 -21.27
N ASN A 291 45.68 -1.81 -19.95
CA ASN A 291 46.81 -2.21 -19.12
C ASN A 291 47.03 -3.73 -19.21
N ALA A 292 48.06 -4.15 -19.94
CA ALA A 292 48.40 -5.56 -20.14
C ALA A 292 48.57 -6.36 -18.84
N LYS A 293 49.03 -5.76 -17.74
CA LYS A 293 49.12 -6.43 -16.42
C LYS A 293 47.74 -6.61 -15.77
N PHE A 294 46.80 -5.70 -16.00
CA PHE A 294 45.44 -5.81 -15.49
C PHE A 294 44.68 -6.90 -16.23
N VAL A 295 44.82 -6.97 -17.56
CA VAL A 295 44.22 -8.03 -18.40
C VAL A 295 44.84 -9.39 -18.10
N ALA A 296 46.16 -9.48 -17.93
CA ALA A 296 46.83 -10.74 -17.62
C ALA A 296 46.54 -11.27 -16.20
N ASN A 297 46.15 -10.40 -15.27
CA ASN A 297 45.79 -10.77 -13.89
C ASN A 297 44.27 -10.81 -13.66
N ALA A 298 43.45 -10.55 -14.68
CA ALA A 298 42.02 -10.74 -14.59
C ALA A 298 41.78 -12.26 -14.53
N HIS A 299 41.39 -12.75 -13.35
CA HIS A 299 41.04 -14.16 -13.17
C HIS A 299 39.89 -14.51 -14.13
N GLU A 300 40.04 -15.61 -14.89
CA GLU A 300 38.91 -16.24 -15.55
C GLU A 300 37.86 -16.52 -14.47
N GLU A 301 36.65 -16.00 -14.64
CA GLU A 301 35.52 -16.42 -13.82
C GLU A 301 35.45 -17.94 -13.84
N PRO A 302 35.22 -18.61 -12.69
CA PRO A 302 34.92 -20.03 -12.72
C PRO A 302 33.70 -20.23 -13.60
N ASP A 303 33.87 -21.00 -14.67
CA ASP A 303 32.77 -21.51 -15.47
C ASP A 303 31.71 -22.08 -14.50
N HIS A 304 30.47 -21.67 -14.70
CA HIS A 304 29.35 -22.03 -13.84
C HIS A 304 28.93 -23.50 -13.99
N ASP A 305 29.76 -24.32 -14.63
CA ASP A 305 29.66 -25.77 -14.71
C ASP A 305 30.82 -26.43 -13.94
N GLY A 306 30.53 -26.83 -12.70
CA GLY A 306 31.46 -27.59 -11.87
C GLY A 306 31.84 -28.93 -12.50
N LYS A 307 33.02 -29.00 -13.12
CA LYS A 307 33.76 -30.26 -13.32
C LYS A 307 35.25 -30.05 -13.08
N ALA A 308 35.68 -30.45 -11.89
CA ALA A 308 37.09 -30.62 -11.57
C ALA A 308 37.68 -31.80 -12.36
N LYS A 309 38.86 -31.58 -12.95
CA LYS A 309 39.91 -32.60 -13.01
C LYS A 309 40.68 -32.61 -11.71
#